data_AF-A0A812BI28-F1
#
_entry.id   AF-A0A812BI28-F1
#
_cell.length_a   1.000
_cell.length_b   1.000
_cell.length_c   1.000
_cell.angle_alpha   90.00
_cell.angle_beta   90.00
_cell.angle_gamma   90.00
#
_symmetry.space_group_name_H-M   'P 1'
#
loop_
_entity.id
_entity.type
_entity.pdbx_description
1 polymer ?
#
loop_
_entity_poly.entity_id
_entity_poly.type
_entity_poly.pdbx_seq_one_letter_code
_entity_poly.pdbx_strand_id
1 'polypeptide(L)'
;MNRNTNRKRKRQSVHKDVNEALTQWFTQACAHGATVTDHVIRQKASQLAVNLEVDFEPSNGWLMRWKQANNVSFKKFHGESTSADHGSANEWVTNVSPQLFRGYDPKDVWKCDETGIFYKDMPSGSLRFAGDEQSNGTKVPKDRLTMLQFTNMDGSEKQAVVVDGSELERVTHGGIYFFIYLSIYLSIYLSIYLSHIIHIYLSLLHIHIYLSIYLSIYLSIYLSIYLTTYPYLSIYLSIYLTTNPYLSI
;
A
#
# COMPACT_ATOMS: atom_id res chain seq x y z
N MET A 1 -59.80 -18.78 43.07
CA MET A 1 -58.59 -19.45 42.52
C MET A 1 -57.54 -18.39 42.17
N ASN A 2 -56.59 -18.15 43.06
CA ASN A 2 -55.57 -17.10 42.89
C ASN A 2 -54.31 -17.72 42.23
N ARG A 3 -54.14 -17.55 40.91
CA ARG A 3 -52.95 -18.01 40.18
C ARG A 3 -51.93 -16.88 40.14
N ASN A 4 -51.04 -16.86 41.13
CA ASN A 4 -49.89 -15.97 41.15
C ASN A 4 -48.89 -16.38 40.03
N THR A 5 -48.90 -15.63 38.92
CA THR A 5 -48.06 -15.88 37.73
C THR A 5 -46.61 -15.43 37.89
N ASN A 6 -46.25 -14.79 39.01
CA ASN A 6 -44.91 -14.26 39.28
C ASN A 6 -44.06 -15.12 40.23
N ARG A 7 -44.36 -16.42 40.36
CA ARG A 7 -43.52 -17.33 41.13
C ARG A 7 -42.34 -17.81 40.26
N LYS A 8 -41.23 -17.05 40.25
CA LYS A 8 -39.98 -17.47 39.61
C LYS A 8 -39.47 -18.75 40.31
N ARG A 9 -39.45 -19.87 39.59
CA ARG A 9 -38.95 -21.15 40.10
C ARG A 9 -37.41 -21.10 40.10
N LYS A 10 -36.79 -21.16 41.28
CA LYS A 10 -35.34 -21.30 41.43
C LYS A 10 -34.95 -22.72 41.03
N ARG A 11 -34.76 -22.97 39.73
CA ARG A 11 -34.23 -24.25 39.24
C ARG A 11 -32.73 -24.26 39.51
N GLN A 12 -32.27 -25.19 40.34
CA GLN A 12 -30.83 -25.46 40.49
C GLN A 12 -30.35 -26.19 39.24
N SER A 13 -29.16 -25.80 38.75
CA SER A 13 -28.46 -26.52 37.69
C SER A 13 -28.10 -27.92 38.17
N VAL A 14 -28.28 -28.93 37.31
CA VAL A 14 -27.82 -30.31 37.57
C VAL A 14 -26.29 -30.37 37.73
N HIS A 15 -25.57 -29.45 37.08
CA HIS A 15 -24.12 -29.35 37.13
C HIS A 15 -23.73 -28.07 37.87
N LYS A 16 -23.99 -28.04 39.19
CA LYS A 16 -23.74 -26.86 40.02
C LYS A 16 -22.24 -26.63 40.21
N ASP A 17 -21.49 -27.70 40.43
CA ASP A 17 -20.05 -27.64 40.72
C ASP A 17 -19.24 -27.12 39.51
N VAL A 18 -19.59 -27.57 38.30
CA VAL A 18 -18.99 -27.07 37.05
C VAL A 18 -19.30 -25.58 36.84
N ASN A 19 -20.53 -25.15 37.12
CA ASN A 19 -20.91 -23.74 36.97
C ASN A 19 -20.19 -22.82 37.97
N GLU A 20 -20.02 -23.26 39.22
CA GLU A 20 -19.31 -22.49 40.26
C GLU A 20 -17.82 -22.37 39.93
N ALA A 21 -17.17 -23.48 39.58
CA ALA A 21 -15.77 -23.49 39.17
C ALA A 21 -15.53 -22.62 37.92
N LEU A 22 -16.42 -22.69 36.93
CA LEU A 22 -16.34 -21.87 35.73
C LEU A 22 -16.50 -20.38 36.02
N THR A 23 -17.40 -20.02 36.94
CA THR A 23 -17.63 -18.63 37.34
C THR A 23 -16.40 -18.06 38.05
N GLN A 24 -15.78 -18.83 38.95
CA GLN A 24 -14.54 -18.42 39.62
C GLN A 24 -13.39 -18.23 38.62
N TRP A 25 -13.21 -19.17 37.69
CA TRP A 25 -12.21 -19.04 36.63
C TRP A 25 -12.48 -17.83 35.73
N PHE A 26 -13.73 -17.60 35.36
CA PHE A 26 -14.11 -16.48 34.50
C PHE A 26 -13.86 -15.13 35.19
N THR A 27 -14.18 -15.01 36.48
CA THR A 27 -13.86 -13.82 37.28
C THR A 27 -12.36 -13.56 37.32
N GLN A 28 -11.55 -14.60 37.54
CA GLN A 28 -10.09 -14.47 37.51
C GLN A 28 -9.59 -14.05 36.12
N ALA A 29 -10.11 -14.64 35.05
CA ALA A 29 -9.74 -14.30 33.68
C ALA A 29 -10.10 -12.83 33.33
N CYS A 30 -11.28 -12.36 33.73
CA CYS A 30 -11.71 -10.98 33.55
C CYS A 30 -10.85 -9.98 34.36
N ALA A 31 -10.46 -10.34 35.59
CA ALA A 31 -9.61 -9.52 36.45
C ALA A 31 -8.18 -9.37 35.88
N HIS A 32 -7.67 -10.39 35.19
CA HIS A 32 -6.39 -10.32 34.47
C HIS A 32 -6.52 -9.74 33.05
N GLY A 33 -7.71 -9.21 32.71
CA GLY A 33 -8.00 -8.55 31.44
C GLY A 33 -7.96 -9.48 30.21
N ALA A 34 -8.07 -10.79 30.40
CA ALA A 34 -8.08 -11.74 29.31
C ALA A 34 -9.32 -11.57 28.41
N THR A 35 -9.12 -11.75 27.10
CA THR A 35 -10.22 -11.81 26.15
C THR A 35 -10.84 -13.20 26.17
N VAL A 36 -12.09 -13.30 26.60
CA VAL A 36 -12.81 -14.57 26.72
C VAL A 36 -14.02 -14.57 25.79
N THR A 37 -14.03 -15.52 24.87
CA THR A 37 -15.08 -15.75 23.87
C THR A 37 -15.93 -16.96 24.24
N ASP A 38 -17.08 -17.12 23.57
CA ASP A 38 -18.00 -18.25 23.73
C ASP A 38 -17.31 -19.61 23.62
N HIS A 39 -16.40 -19.77 22.66
CA HIS A 39 -15.68 -21.03 22.45
C HIS A 39 -14.71 -21.34 23.60
N VAL A 40 -14.00 -20.34 24.12
CA VAL A 40 -13.10 -20.51 25.27
C VAL A 40 -13.90 -20.93 26.50
N ILE A 41 -15.08 -20.34 26.73
CA ILE A 41 -15.94 -20.72 27.86
C ILE A 41 -16.40 -22.17 27.72
N ARG A 42 -16.87 -22.59 26.54
CA ARG A 42 -17.30 -23.97 26.31
C ARG A 42 -16.15 -24.95 26.49
N GLN A 43 -14.97 -24.66 25.92
CA GLN A 43 -13.80 -25.50 26.07
C GLN A 43 -13.36 -25.62 27.53
N LYS A 44 -13.35 -24.51 28.28
CA LYS A 44 -13.00 -24.52 29.70
C LYS A 44 -14.02 -25.27 30.55
N ALA A 45 -15.31 -25.13 30.23
CA ALA A 45 -16.37 -25.87 30.90
C ALA A 45 -16.26 -27.39 30.67
N SER A 46 -15.91 -27.82 29.46
CA SER A 46 -15.60 -29.23 29.16
C SER A 46 -14.39 -29.73 29.97
N GLN A 47 -13.32 -28.95 30.07
CA GLN A 47 -12.15 -29.31 30.88
C GLN A 47 -12.49 -29.44 32.37
N LEU A 48 -13.30 -28.52 32.90
CA LEU A 48 -13.76 -28.58 34.29
C LEU A 48 -14.68 -29.77 34.54
N ALA A 49 -15.50 -30.16 33.57
CA ALA A 49 -16.34 -31.35 33.67
C ALA A 49 -15.51 -32.63 33.78
N VAL A 50 -14.48 -32.78 32.93
CA VAL A 50 -13.54 -33.90 32.98
C VAL A 50 -12.80 -33.95 34.32
N ASN A 51 -12.30 -32.80 34.80
CA ASN A 51 -11.55 -32.72 36.05
C ASN A 51 -12.40 -32.99 37.30
N LEU A 52 -13.71 -32.76 37.22
CA LEU A 52 -14.67 -33.03 38.29
C LEU A 52 -15.36 -34.40 38.12
N GLU A 53 -14.96 -35.19 37.11
CA GLU A 53 -15.55 -36.49 36.76
C GLU A 53 -17.08 -36.43 36.55
N VAL A 54 -17.57 -35.32 36.00
CA VAL A 54 -18.99 -35.10 35.70
C VAL A 54 -19.26 -35.32 34.22
N ASP A 55 -20.22 -36.18 33.90
CA ASP A 55 -20.74 -36.33 32.54
C ASP A 55 -21.53 -35.07 32.14
N PHE A 56 -20.85 -34.14 31.47
CA PHE A 56 -21.40 -32.86 31.07
C PHE A 56 -20.79 -32.37 29.76
N GLU A 57 -21.66 -32.14 28.77
CA GLU A 57 -21.29 -31.52 27.51
C GLU A 57 -21.88 -30.09 27.42
N PRO A 58 -21.04 -29.04 27.33
CA PRO A 58 -21.49 -27.66 27.28
C PRO A 58 -22.14 -27.34 25.92
N SER A 59 -23.47 -27.46 25.87
CA SER A 59 -24.30 -27.05 24.73
C SER A 59 -24.45 -25.53 24.61
N ASN A 60 -24.80 -25.05 23.42
CA ASN A 60 -25.11 -23.63 23.19
C ASN A 60 -26.26 -23.12 24.08
N GLY A 61 -27.28 -23.94 24.32
CA GLY A 61 -28.40 -23.61 25.19
C GLY A 61 -28.03 -23.56 26.68
N TRP A 62 -27.03 -24.35 27.12
CA TRP A 62 -26.46 -24.19 28.46
C TRP A 62 -25.66 -22.89 28.57
N LEU A 63 -24.79 -22.59 27.60
CA LEU A 63 -23.97 -21.38 27.61
C LEU A 63 -24.82 -20.11 27.68
N MET A 64 -25.89 -20.04 26.88
CA MET A 64 -26.82 -18.90 26.88
C MET A 64 -27.46 -18.71 28.27
N ARG A 65 -27.88 -19.81 28.92
CA ARG A 65 -28.47 -19.77 30.27
C ARG A 65 -27.45 -19.40 31.34
N TRP A 66 -26.23 -19.91 31.25
CA TRP A 66 -25.15 -19.56 32.16
C TRP A 66 -24.77 -18.07 32.04
N LYS A 67 -24.69 -17.53 30.82
CA LYS A 67 -24.47 -16.10 30.58
C LYS A 67 -25.59 -15.24 31.16
N GLN A 68 -26.84 -15.62 30.92
CA GLN A 68 -28.01 -14.92 31.48
C GLN A 68 -28.03 -14.98 33.01
N ALA A 69 -27.71 -16.12 33.61
CA ALA A 69 -27.68 -16.28 35.07
C ALA A 69 -26.56 -15.46 35.73
N ASN A 70 -25.44 -15.28 35.02
CA ASN A 70 -24.27 -14.55 35.51
C ASN A 70 -24.18 -13.12 34.94
N ASN A 71 -25.23 -12.59 34.30
CA ASN A 71 -25.24 -11.26 33.68
C ASN A 71 -24.03 -10.97 32.76
N VAL A 72 -23.61 -11.98 31.98
CA VAL A 72 -22.45 -11.87 31.10
C VAL A 72 -22.89 -11.30 29.75
N SER A 73 -22.30 -10.18 29.35
CA SER A 73 -22.57 -9.51 28.06
C SER A 73 -21.29 -9.31 27.26
N PHE A 74 -21.41 -9.32 25.93
CA PHE A 74 -20.28 -9.03 25.05
C PHE A 74 -20.06 -7.52 24.99
N LYS A 75 -18.86 -7.07 25.35
CA LYS A 75 -18.43 -5.67 25.16
C LYS A 75 -17.34 -5.63 24.08
N LYS A 76 -17.57 -4.83 23.04
CA LYS A 76 -16.57 -4.53 22.01
C LYS A 76 -15.61 -3.47 22.56
N PHE A 77 -14.31 -3.73 22.53
CA PHE A 77 -13.33 -2.70 22.87
C PHE A 77 -13.21 -1.73 21.70
N HIS A 78 -13.46 -0.45 21.94
CA HIS A 78 -13.15 0.62 21.01
C HIS A 78 -11.73 1.11 21.32
N GLY A 79 -10.85 1.10 20.32
CA GLY A 79 -9.61 1.87 20.40
C GLY A 79 -9.90 3.37 20.34
N GLU A 80 -8.91 4.20 20.71
CA GLU A 80 -9.00 5.66 20.64
C GLU A 80 -9.56 6.10 19.29
N SER A 81 -10.80 6.59 19.30
CA SER A 81 -11.41 7.23 18.15
C SER A 81 -10.88 8.66 18.09
N THR A 82 -9.68 8.84 17.54
CA THR A 82 -9.26 10.18 17.13
C THR A 82 -10.22 10.59 16.01
N SER A 83 -11.15 11.48 16.33
CA SER A 83 -12.13 12.01 15.38
C SER A 83 -11.40 12.62 14.19
N ALA A 84 -11.45 11.96 13.03
CA ALA A 84 -10.87 12.49 11.82
C ALA A 84 -11.60 13.79 11.44
N ASP A 85 -10.85 14.86 11.22
CA ASP A 85 -11.40 16.13 10.77
C ASP A 85 -11.77 16.04 9.28
N HIS A 86 -13.02 15.67 9.04
CA HIS A 86 -13.58 15.56 7.69
C HIS A 86 -13.70 16.91 6.98
N GLY A 87 -13.73 18.04 7.71
CA GLY A 87 -13.83 19.38 7.13
C GLY A 87 -12.55 19.76 6.39
N SER A 88 -11.41 19.68 7.09
CA SER A 88 -10.10 19.96 6.51
C SER A 88 -9.74 19.02 5.34
N ALA A 89 -10.14 17.74 5.43
CA ALA A 89 -9.91 16.78 4.35
C ALA A 89 -10.67 17.15 3.07
N ASN A 90 -11.93 17.59 3.20
CA ASN A 90 -12.77 17.91 2.04
C ASN A 90 -12.35 19.23 1.38
N GLU A 91 -11.90 20.21 2.18
CA GLU A 91 -11.31 21.45 1.67
C GLU A 91 -10.03 21.18 0.88
N TRP A 92 -9.17 20.27 1.37
CA TRP A 92 -7.93 19.89 0.69
C TRP A 92 -8.18 19.20 -0.66
N VAL A 93 -9.13 18.27 -0.72
CA VAL A 93 -9.52 17.59 -1.96
C VAL A 93 -10.08 18.57 -2.99
N THR A 94 -10.81 19.59 -2.55
CA THR A 94 -11.44 20.56 -3.46
C THR A 94 -10.44 21.59 -3.97
N ASN A 95 -9.58 22.12 -3.09
CA ASN A 95 -8.79 23.31 -3.39
C ASN A 95 -7.32 23.01 -3.73
N VAL A 96 -6.74 21.96 -3.15
CA VAL A 96 -5.30 21.68 -3.24
C VAL A 96 -5.00 20.56 -4.23
N SER A 97 -5.75 19.45 -4.17
CA SER A 97 -5.54 18.28 -5.03
C SER A 97 -5.53 18.60 -6.54
N PRO A 98 -6.46 19.40 -7.10
CA PRO A 98 -6.47 19.68 -8.54
C PRO A 98 -5.27 20.51 -9.02
N GLN A 99 -4.70 21.33 -8.13
CA GLN A 99 -3.51 22.14 -8.44
C GLN A 99 -2.26 21.28 -8.43
N LEU A 100 -2.17 20.35 -7.47
CA LEU A 100 -1.01 19.48 -7.28
C LEU A 100 -0.83 18.49 -8.43
N PHE A 101 -1.93 17.94 -8.95
CA PHE A 101 -1.92 16.94 -10.02
C PHE A 101 -2.04 17.54 -11.43
N ARG A 102 -1.95 18.87 -11.55
CA ARG A 102 -2.12 19.56 -12.84
C ARG A 102 -1.01 19.17 -13.81
N GLY A 103 -1.40 18.59 -14.95
CA GLY A 103 -0.47 18.18 -16.01
C GLY A 103 0.06 16.75 -15.89
N TYR A 104 -0.33 16.02 -14.83
CA TYR A 104 -0.08 14.59 -14.72
C TYR A 104 -1.28 13.79 -15.23
N ASP A 105 -1.02 12.69 -15.93
CA ASP A 105 -2.05 11.71 -16.28
C ASP A 105 -2.43 10.92 -15.02
N PRO A 106 -3.71 10.62 -14.75
CA PRO A 106 -4.12 9.82 -13.60
C PRO A 106 -3.36 8.49 -13.44
N LYS A 107 -2.89 7.87 -14.53
CA LYS A 107 -2.09 6.64 -14.47
C LYS A 107 -0.70 6.84 -13.84
N ASP A 108 -0.18 8.06 -13.88
CA ASP A 108 1.14 8.44 -13.40
C ASP A 108 1.11 9.00 -11.96
N VAL A 109 -0.08 9.15 -11.38
CA VAL A 109 -0.27 9.61 -9.99
C VAL A 109 -0.46 8.40 -9.08
N TRP A 110 0.51 8.15 -8.21
CA TRP A 110 0.53 7.00 -7.32
C TRP A 110 0.22 7.37 -5.87
N LYS A 111 -0.63 6.57 -5.23
CA LYS A 111 -0.80 6.55 -3.78
C LYS A 111 -0.04 5.36 -3.20
N CYS A 112 0.71 5.62 -2.14
CA CYS A 112 1.33 4.59 -1.30
C CYS A 112 0.73 4.65 0.10
N ASP A 113 0.37 3.51 0.67
CA ASP A 113 -0.12 3.42 2.04
C ASP A 113 0.44 2.18 2.76
N GLU A 114 0.68 2.32 4.06
CA GLU A 114 1.16 1.24 4.92
C GLU A 114 -0.03 0.59 5.63
N THR A 115 -0.18 -0.73 5.49
CA THR A 115 -1.19 -1.49 6.24
C THR A 115 -0.56 -2.63 7.03
N GLY A 116 -1.09 -2.86 8.23
CA GLY A 116 -0.68 -3.98 9.09
C GLY A 116 -1.64 -5.16 8.92
N ILE A 117 -1.11 -6.31 8.51
CA ILE A 117 -1.84 -7.59 8.48
C ILE A 117 -1.56 -8.32 9.79
N PHE A 118 -2.54 -8.37 10.68
CA PHE A 118 -2.42 -9.06 11.96
C PHE A 118 -2.76 -10.55 11.79
N TYR A 119 -1.78 -11.42 12.00
CA TYR A 119 -1.95 -12.88 11.81
C TYR A 119 -2.05 -13.66 13.12
N LYS A 120 -1.84 -12.98 14.27
CA LYS A 120 -2.13 -13.53 15.61
C LYS A 120 -3.12 -12.67 16.40
N ASP A 121 -3.99 -11.95 15.70
CA ASP A 121 -4.94 -11.07 16.38
C ASP A 121 -5.92 -11.88 17.23
N MET A 122 -6.10 -11.45 18.48
CA MET A 122 -7.12 -12.00 19.36
C MET A 122 -8.40 -11.16 19.24
N PRO A 123 -9.58 -11.76 19.40
CA PRO A 123 -10.85 -11.04 19.25
C PRO A 123 -10.88 -9.77 20.10
N SER A 124 -11.29 -8.66 19.48
CA SER A 124 -11.31 -7.30 20.07
C SER A 124 -12.45 -7.06 21.07
N GLY A 125 -13.04 -8.13 21.62
CA GLY A 125 -14.13 -8.05 22.57
C GLY A 125 -14.15 -9.26 23.49
N SER A 126 -14.46 -9.02 24.76
CA SER A 126 -14.52 -10.05 25.79
C SER A 126 -15.91 -10.04 26.42
N LEU A 127 -16.38 -11.24 26.78
CA LEU A 127 -17.53 -11.37 27.64
C LEU A 127 -17.16 -10.87 29.06
N ARG A 128 -18.00 -10.03 29.66
CA ARG A 128 -17.80 -9.51 31.03
C ARG A 128 -19.11 -9.45 31.81
N PHE A 129 -19.01 -9.43 33.14
CA PHE A 129 -20.15 -9.20 34.03
C PHE A 129 -20.75 -7.81 33.79
N ALA A 130 -22.07 -7.70 33.85
CA ALA A 130 -22.78 -6.42 33.77
C ALA A 130 -22.43 -5.57 35.00
N GLY A 131 -22.00 -4.32 34.77
CA GLY A 131 -21.60 -3.36 35.82
C GLY A 131 -20.08 -3.19 36.00
N ASP A 132 -19.24 -4.00 35.35
CA ASP A 132 -17.79 -3.76 35.34
C ASP A 132 -17.44 -2.53 34.48
N GLU A 133 -17.03 -1.45 35.13
CA GLU A 133 -16.54 -0.21 34.54
C GLU A 133 -15.03 -0.22 34.28
N GLN A 134 -14.30 -1.21 34.83
CA GLN A 134 -12.85 -1.28 34.66
C GLN A 134 -12.49 -1.84 33.27
N SER A 135 -12.44 -0.95 32.29
CA SER A 135 -12.13 -1.25 30.89
C SER A 135 -10.69 -0.91 30.54
N ASN A 136 -9.73 -1.40 31.31
CA ASN A 136 -8.35 -1.40 30.83
C ASN A 136 -8.18 -2.66 29.98
N GLY A 137 -8.12 -2.48 28.66
CA GLY A 137 -7.82 -3.56 27.73
C GLY A 137 -6.41 -4.09 27.98
N THR A 138 -6.24 -5.41 28.03
CA THR A 138 -4.91 -6.00 28.04
C THR A 138 -4.26 -5.79 26.69
N LYS A 139 -2.97 -5.41 26.67
CA LYS A 139 -2.19 -5.24 25.45
C LYS A 139 -2.12 -6.57 24.71
N VAL A 140 -2.96 -6.74 23.70
CA VAL A 140 -2.94 -7.91 22.82
C VAL A 140 -1.61 -7.91 22.06
N PRO A 141 -0.88 -9.05 21.97
CA PRO A 141 0.25 -9.16 21.08
C PRO A 141 -0.21 -8.92 19.64
N LYS A 142 0.23 -7.79 19.08
CA LYS A 142 -0.10 -7.32 17.74
C LYS A 142 0.97 -7.78 16.75
N ASP A 143 1.21 -9.09 16.69
CA ASP A 143 2.09 -9.65 15.67
C ASP A 143 1.46 -9.36 14.31
N ARG A 144 2.14 -8.51 13.53
CA ARG A 144 1.67 -8.01 12.24
C ARG A 144 2.76 -8.10 11.21
N LEU A 145 2.39 -8.49 10.00
CA LEU A 145 3.18 -8.21 8.81
C LEU A 145 2.85 -6.80 8.36
N THR A 146 3.85 -6.01 8.02
CA THR A 146 3.63 -4.71 7.38
C THR A 146 3.59 -4.91 5.87
N MET A 147 2.59 -4.32 5.21
CA MET A 147 2.47 -4.35 3.76
C MET A 147 2.35 -2.93 3.24
N LEU A 148 3.21 -2.58 2.29
CA LEU A 148 3.12 -1.34 1.53
C LEU A 148 2.29 -1.61 0.28
N GLN A 149 1.21 -0.85 0.12
CA GLN A 149 0.33 -0.93 -1.04
C GLN A 149 0.53 0.31 -1.91
N PHE A 150 0.67 0.08 -3.21
CA PHE A 150 0.79 1.10 -4.24
C PHE A 150 -0.40 0.96 -5.19
N THR A 151 -1.06 2.07 -5.49
CA THR A 151 -2.16 2.08 -6.46
C THR A 151 -2.15 3.42 -7.19
N ASN A 152 -2.25 3.37 -8.51
CA ASN A 152 -2.38 4.57 -9.32
C ASN A 152 -3.81 5.16 -9.21
N MET A 153 -3.95 6.44 -9.56
CA MET A 153 -5.17 7.20 -9.31
C MET A 153 -6.38 6.70 -10.13
N ASP A 154 -6.14 6.13 -11.31
CA ASP A 154 -7.18 5.48 -12.13
C ASP A 154 -7.48 4.03 -11.69
N GLY A 155 -6.63 3.44 -10.84
CA GLY A 155 -6.76 2.09 -10.31
C GLY A 155 -6.42 0.98 -11.30
N SER A 156 -5.80 1.29 -12.44
CA SER A 156 -5.40 0.30 -13.45
C SER A 156 -4.24 -0.57 -12.98
N GLU A 157 -3.31 -0.01 -12.19
CA GLU A 157 -2.14 -0.70 -11.66
C GLU A 157 -2.16 -0.74 -10.13
N LYS A 158 -1.89 -1.94 -9.60
CA LYS A 158 -1.87 -2.21 -8.15
C LYS A 158 -0.68 -3.09 -7.83
N GLN A 159 0.10 -2.68 -6.85
CA GLN A 159 1.25 -3.44 -6.38
C GLN A 159 1.26 -3.47 -4.86
N ALA A 160 1.70 -4.59 -4.29
CA ALA A 160 1.87 -4.70 -2.85
C ALA A 160 3.21 -5.36 -2.55
N VAL A 161 3.91 -4.85 -1.54
CA VAL A 161 5.18 -5.39 -1.05
C VAL A 161 5.01 -5.72 0.43
N VAL A 162 5.21 -6.99 0.78
CA VAL A 162 5.25 -7.43 2.18
C VAL A 162 6.64 -7.15 2.72
N VAL A 163 6.70 -6.44 3.83
CA VAL A 163 7.94 -6.12 4.54
C VAL A 163 7.84 -6.74 5.93
N ASP A 164 8.73 -7.68 6.23
CA ASP A 164 8.72 -8.38 7.51
C ASP A 164 9.11 -7.42 8.65
N GLY A 165 8.37 -7.52 9.77
CA GLY A 165 8.33 -6.54 10.85
C GLY A 165 9.60 -6.44 11.71
N SER A 166 10.64 -7.23 11.42
CA SER A 166 11.92 -7.19 12.17
C SER A 166 12.94 -6.20 11.61
N GLU A 167 12.78 -5.73 10.36
CA GLU A 167 13.71 -4.79 9.71
C GLU A 167 13.15 -3.37 9.52
N LEU A 168 11.85 -3.15 9.77
CA LEU A 168 11.19 -1.88 9.45
C LEU A 168 11.66 -0.69 10.31
N GLU A 169 11.99 -0.90 11.58
CA GLU A 169 12.45 0.19 12.46
C GLU A 169 13.87 0.67 12.12
N ARG A 170 14.63 -0.06 11.30
CA ARG A 170 15.99 0.33 10.88
C ARG A 170 16.15 0.60 9.38
N VAL A 171 15.26 0.07 8.54
CA VAL A 171 15.44 0.10 7.06
C VAL A 171 14.48 1.07 6.35
N THR A 172 13.36 1.49 6.95
CA THR A 172 12.33 2.28 6.24
C THR A 172 12.77 3.68 5.86
N HIS A 173 13.37 4.44 6.77
CA HIS A 173 13.80 5.80 6.44
C HIS A 173 15.05 5.82 5.55
N GLY A 174 16.00 4.92 5.79
CA GLY A 174 17.26 4.89 5.05
C GLY A 174 17.14 4.25 3.67
N GLY A 175 16.46 3.10 3.58
CA GLY A 175 16.32 2.35 2.33
C GLY A 175 15.44 3.07 1.32
N ILE A 176 14.26 3.53 1.73
CA ILE A 176 13.33 4.23 0.83
C ILE A 176 13.95 5.56 0.36
N TYR A 177 14.58 6.32 1.25
CA TYR A 177 15.30 7.53 0.88
C TYR A 177 16.45 7.24 -0.10
N PHE A 178 17.22 6.18 0.12
CA PHE A 178 18.30 5.77 -0.78
C PHE A 178 17.77 5.38 -2.17
N PHE A 179 16.68 4.61 -2.24
CA PHE A 179 16.06 4.23 -3.51
C PHE A 179 15.50 5.44 -4.28
N ILE A 180 14.83 6.38 -3.59
CA ILE A 180 14.31 7.60 -4.19
C ILE A 180 15.45 8.53 -4.64
N TYR A 181 16.47 8.72 -3.79
CA TYR A 181 17.63 9.53 -4.11
C TYR A 181 18.38 8.98 -5.32
N LEU A 182 18.61 7.66 -5.36
CA LEU A 182 19.31 7.00 -6.46
C LEU A 182 18.51 7.06 -7.77
N SER A 183 17.19 6.88 -7.72
CA SER A 183 16.33 6.94 -8.91
C SER A 183 16.25 8.36 -9.50
N ILE A 184 16.14 9.38 -8.65
CA ILE A 184 16.17 10.79 -9.07
C ILE A 184 17.56 11.16 -9.62
N TYR A 185 18.63 10.79 -8.92
CA TYR A 185 19.99 11.08 -9.37
C TYR A 185 20.28 10.45 -10.74
N LEU A 186 19.92 9.17 -10.92
CA LEU A 186 20.17 8.44 -12.15
C LEU A 186 19.33 8.98 -13.32
N SER A 187 18.05 9.31 -13.09
CA SER A 187 17.17 9.87 -14.13
C SER A 187 17.62 11.26 -14.58
N ILE A 188 18.05 12.13 -13.66
CA ILE A 188 18.61 13.44 -14.00
C ILE A 188 19.94 13.28 -14.75
N TYR A 189 20.84 12.44 -14.25
CA TYR A 189 22.14 12.23 -14.91
C TYR A 189 21.97 11.69 -16.33
N LEU A 190 21.11 10.68 -16.51
CA LEU A 190 20.86 10.07 -17.82
C LEU A 190 20.19 11.05 -18.80
N SER A 191 19.20 11.82 -18.34
CA SER A 191 18.52 12.80 -19.18
C SER A 191 19.45 13.93 -19.64
N ILE A 192 20.29 14.46 -18.75
CA ILE A 192 21.29 15.49 -19.10
C ILE A 192 22.32 14.90 -20.07
N TYR A 193 22.87 13.72 -19.77
CA TYR A 193 23.88 13.09 -20.61
C TYR A 193 23.35 12.80 -22.02
N LEU A 194 22.15 12.23 -22.12
CA LEU A 194 21.50 11.93 -23.40
C LEU A 194 21.15 13.21 -24.17
N SER A 195 20.60 14.22 -23.50
CA SER A 195 20.31 15.53 -24.10
C SER A 195 21.57 16.19 -24.67
N HIS A 196 22.69 16.15 -23.92
CA HIS A 196 23.95 16.75 -24.35
C HIS A 196 24.52 16.02 -25.57
N ILE A 197 24.48 14.68 -25.60
CA ILE A 197 24.91 13.89 -26.76
C ILE A 197 24.06 14.23 -28.00
N ILE A 198 22.74 14.27 -27.86
CA ILE A 198 21.84 14.59 -28.97
C ILE A 198 22.11 16.02 -29.49
N HIS A 199 22.28 16.98 -28.59
CA HIS A 199 22.58 18.37 -28.95
C HIS A 199 23.92 18.49 -29.69
N ILE A 200 24.97 17.81 -29.21
CA ILE A 200 26.28 17.77 -29.89
C ILE A 200 26.13 17.16 -31.29
N TYR A 201 25.45 16.01 -31.40
CA TYR A 201 25.25 15.34 -32.68
C TYR A 201 24.51 16.25 -33.68
N LEU A 202 23.42 16.88 -33.25
CA LEU A 202 22.63 17.78 -34.08
C LEU A 202 23.41 19.05 -34.47
N SER A 203 24.20 19.60 -33.54
CA SER A 203 25.06 20.76 -33.79
C SER A 203 26.14 20.46 -34.83
N LEU A 204 26.79 19.30 -34.74
CA LEU A 204 27.78 18.86 -35.71
C LEU A 204 27.16 18.62 -37.10
N LEU A 205 25.95 18.04 -37.15
CA LEU A 205 25.20 17.84 -38.38
C LEU A 205 24.84 19.19 -39.04
N HIS A 206 24.42 20.19 -38.26
CA HIS A 206 24.14 21.53 -38.77
C HIS A 206 25.40 22.20 -39.37
N ILE A 207 26.54 22.10 -38.68
CA ILE A 207 27.84 22.62 -39.18
C ILE A 207 28.23 21.94 -40.49
N HIS A 208 28.07 20.62 -40.59
CA HIS A 208 28.40 19.88 -41.81
C HIS A 208 27.53 20.31 -42.99
N ILE A 209 26.22 20.50 -42.79
CA ILE A 209 25.30 20.99 -43.83
C ILE A 209 25.66 22.42 -44.24
N TYR A 210 25.90 23.31 -43.27
CA TYR A 210 26.30 24.69 -43.57
C TYR A 210 27.60 24.73 -44.40
N LEU A 211 28.61 23.94 -44.00
CA LEU A 211 29.89 23.88 -44.70
C LEU A 211 29.77 23.28 -46.10
N SER A 212 28.94 22.24 -46.29
CA SER A 212 28.73 21.63 -47.62
C SER A 212 28.02 22.58 -48.57
N ILE A 213 27.02 23.33 -48.09
CA ILE A 213 26.33 24.37 -48.86
C ILE A 213 27.30 25.49 -49.20
N TYR A 214 28.04 26.02 -48.22
CA TYR A 214 29.01 27.10 -48.45
C TYR A 214 30.09 26.68 -49.47
N LEU A 215 30.66 25.49 -49.32
CA LEU A 215 31.71 24.97 -50.19
C LEU A 215 31.20 24.71 -51.62
N SER A 216 29.99 24.14 -51.77
CA SER A 216 29.39 23.90 -53.08
C SER A 216 29.09 25.21 -53.82
N ILE A 217 28.58 26.23 -53.13
CA ILE A 217 28.36 27.56 -53.71
C ILE A 217 29.70 28.20 -54.10
N TYR A 218 30.70 28.19 -53.21
CA TYR A 218 32.02 28.76 -53.51
C TYR A 218 32.69 28.09 -54.71
N LEU A 219 32.70 26.75 -54.75
CA LEU A 219 33.32 25.98 -55.82
C LEU A 219 32.61 26.17 -57.16
N SER A 220 31.27 26.19 -57.17
CA SER A 220 30.49 26.43 -58.39
C SER A 220 30.73 27.82 -58.97
N ILE A 221 30.78 28.86 -58.11
CA ILE A 221 31.13 30.22 -58.54
C ILE A 221 32.55 30.26 -59.10
N TYR A 222 33.53 29.72 -58.37
CA TYR A 222 34.93 29.72 -58.83
C TYR A 222 35.10 28.98 -60.16
N LEU A 223 34.52 27.79 -60.30
CA LEU A 223 34.57 27.00 -61.52
C LEU A 223 33.90 27.73 -62.69
N SER A 224 32.77 28.41 -62.45
CA SER A 224 32.08 29.21 -63.48
C SER A 224 32.93 30.38 -63.97
N ILE A 225 33.60 31.11 -63.06
CA ILE A 225 34.50 32.22 -63.40
C ILE A 225 35.71 31.68 -64.18
N TYR A 226 36.27 30.54 -63.76
CA TYR A 226 37.42 29.94 -64.42
C TYR A 226 37.06 29.48 -65.84
N LEU A 227 35.91 28.82 -66.02
CA LEU A 227 35.47 28.31 -67.31
C LEU A 227 35.07 29.43 -68.30
N THR A 228 34.52 30.53 -67.78
CA THR A 228 34.21 31.73 -68.59
C THR A 228 35.47 32.50 -69.00
N THR A 229 36.50 32.51 -68.15
CA THR A 229 37.80 33.14 -68.45
C THR A 229 38.61 32.32 -69.47
N TYR A 230 38.49 30.99 -69.45
CA TYR A 230 39.24 30.06 -70.31
C TYR A 230 38.32 29.17 -71.17
N PRO A 231 37.74 29.69 -72.26
CA PRO A 231 36.69 29.00 -73.02
C PRO A 231 37.16 27.72 -73.74
N TYR A 232 38.44 27.57 -74.06
CA TYR A 232 38.97 26.33 -74.64
C TYR A 232 38.86 25.14 -73.66
N LEU A 233 38.86 25.41 -72.34
CA LEU A 233 38.76 24.39 -71.31
C LEU A 233 37.31 23.85 -71.20
N SER A 234 36.30 24.68 -71.50
CA SER A 234 34.90 24.24 -71.56
C SER A 234 34.67 23.23 -72.69
N ILE A 235 35.25 23.50 -73.85
CA ILE A 235 35.20 22.62 -75.02
C ILE A 235 35.92 21.31 -74.72
N TYR A 236 37.12 21.37 -74.14
CA TYR A 236 37.86 20.17 -73.72
C TYR A 236 37.06 19.31 -72.73
N LEU A 237 36.47 19.94 -71.70
CA LEU A 237 35.66 19.25 -70.70
C LEU A 237 34.41 18.58 -71.31
N SER A 238 33.74 19.24 -72.26
CA SER A 238 32.60 18.65 -72.98
C SER A 238 32.98 17.44 -73.85
N ILE A 239 34.13 17.48 -74.52
CA ILE A 239 34.63 16.35 -75.32
C ILE A 239 35.03 15.18 -74.40
N TYR A 240 35.64 15.48 -73.25
CA TYR A 240 36.03 14.46 -72.28
C TYR A 240 34.82 13.74 -71.65
N LEU A 241 33.77 14.48 -71.28
CA LEU A 241 32.53 13.92 -70.73
C LEU A 241 31.75 13.10 -71.78
N THR A 242 31.71 13.54 -73.03
CA THR A 242 31.02 12.82 -74.13
C THR A 242 31.75 11.54 -74.56
N THR A 243 33.08 11.47 -74.37
CA THR A 243 33.88 10.28 -74.71
C THR A 243 34.02 9.27 -73.57
N ASN A 244 33.70 9.65 -72.33
CA ASN A 244 33.69 8.76 -71.16
C ASN A 244 32.29 8.70 -70.50
N PRO A 245 31.36 7.87 -71.02
CA PRO A 245 29.97 7.85 -70.56
C PRO A 245 29.78 7.44 -69.10
N TYR A 246 30.76 6.76 -68.49
CA TYR A 246 30.73 6.35 -67.07
C TYR A 246 30.85 7.51 -66.06
N LEU A 247 31.26 8.71 -66.52
CA LEU A 247 31.37 9.91 -65.70
C LEU A 247 30.16 10.86 -65.84
N SER A 248 29.12 10.45 -66.57
CA SER A 248 27.95 11.28 -66.90
C SER A 248 26.71 11.11 -66.01
N ILE A 249 26.86 10.49 -64.83
CA ILE A 249 25.82 10.37 -63.79
C ILE A 249 25.88 11.57 -62.85
#